data_AF-A0A7S3BKQ9-F1
#
_entry.id   AF-A0A7S3BKQ9-F1
#
_cell.length_a   1.000
_cell.length_b   1.000
_cell.length_c   1.000
_cell.angle_alpha   90.00
_cell.angle_beta   90.00
_cell.angle_gamma   90.00
#
_symmetry.space_group_name_H-M   'P 1'
#
loop_
_entity.id
_entity.type
_entity.pdbx_description
1 polymer ?
#
loop_
_entity_poly.entity_id
_entity_poly.type
_entity_poly.pdbx_seq_one_letter_code
_entity_poly.pdbx_strand_id
1 'polypeptide(L)'
;MACMMPENGGHILWVDRAFGRFWSYQNSYWTLASFIFEGALFPVLFMDYFSAATGWQLSSVERGCLGTAVLLLCFCVNVYGPSMVANSSVVFSVAGLSPFFLFCVLGVGRLWSSAEDGGLQSVLAEQPPEQRVRWGPFLTILLWNSAGYDMLGACAGDVKRPERNFPL
;
A
#
# COMPACT_ATOMS: atom_id res chain seq x y z
N MET A 1 -4.76 -17.09 -7.21
CA MET A 1 -4.51 -18.08 -6.15
C MET A 1 -5.73 -18.30 -5.26
N ALA A 2 -6.42 -17.25 -4.83
CA ALA A 2 -7.60 -17.34 -3.95
C ALA A 2 -8.79 -18.17 -4.50
N CYS A 3 -9.00 -18.24 -5.82
CA CYS A 3 -10.14 -19.00 -6.39
C CYS A 3 -9.98 -20.53 -6.31
N MET A 4 -8.75 -21.04 -6.13
CA MET A 4 -8.48 -22.50 -6.14
C MET A 4 -8.54 -23.11 -4.73
N MET A 5 -8.49 -22.29 -3.68
CA MET A 5 -8.49 -22.74 -2.29
C MET A 5 -9.36 -21.78 -1.46
N PRO A 6 -10.62 -22.15 -1.15
CA PRO A 6 -11.54 -21.31 -0.38
C PRO A 6 -11.24 -21.31 1.13
N GLU A 7 -10.05 -21.78 1.53
CA GLU A 7 -9.62 -21.87 2.91
C GLU A 7 -8.79 -20.63 3.28
N ASN A 8 -8.91 -20.18 4.53
CA ASN A 8 -8.05 -19.13 5.06
C ASN A 8 -6.60 -19.67 5.12
N GLY A 9 -5.69 -19.06 4.35
CA GLY A 9 -4.30 -19.52 4.25
C GLY A 9 -3.53 -19.07 3.02
N GLY A 10 -4.23 -18.62 1.96
CA GLY A 10 -3.63 -17.92 0.83
C GLY A 10 -2.37 -18.57 0.24
N HIS A 11 -1.30 -17.78 0.15
CA HIS A 11 -0.01 -18.21 -0.40
C HIS A 11 0.67 -19.29 0.44
N ILE A 12 0.52 -19.29 1.77
CA ILE A 12 1.15 -20.29 2.66
C ILE A 12 0.63 -21.69 2.35
N LEU A 13 -0.69 -21.81 2.21
CA LEU A 13 -1.36 -23.07 1.93
C LEU A 13 -1.11 -23.55 0.49
N TRP A 14 -0.98 -22.61 -0.45
CA TRP A 14 -0.58 -22.92 -1.82
C TRP A 14 0.82 -23.54 -1.87
N VAL A 15 1.79 -22.90 -1.20
CA VAL A 15 3.18 -23.40 -1.16
C VAL A 15 3.26 -24.76 -0.49
N ASP A 16 2.46 -25.00 0.55
CA ASP A 16 2.38 -26.32 1.20
C ASP A 16 1.92 -27.40 0.22
N ARG A 17 0.85 -27.14 -0.55
CA ARG A 17 0.31 -28.10 -1.53
C ARG A 17 1.23 -28.31 -2.73
N ALA A 18 1.97 -27.29 -3.17
CA ALA A 18 2.82 -27.36 -4.36
C ALA A 18 4.24 -27.88 -4.08
N PHE A 19 4.86 -27.45 -2.97
CA PHE A 19 6.27 -27.68 -2.67
C PHE A 19 6.50 -28.41 -1.34
N GLY A 20 5.45 -28.59 -0.54
CA GLY A 20 5.51 -29.28 0.75
C GLY A 20 5.82 -28.37 1.95
N ARG A 21 5.75 -28.97 3.14
CA ARG A 21 5.77 -28.29 4.45
C ARG A 21 7.01 -27.44 4.70
N PHE A 22 8.19 -27.89 4.23
CA PHE A 22 9.44 -27.16 4.43
C PHE A 22 9.42 -25.78 3.76
N TRP A 23 9.01 -25.72 2.49
CA TRP A 23 8.93 -24.47 1.74
C TRP A 23 7.80 -23.57 2.24
N SER A 24 6.69 -24.15 2.68
CA SER A 24 5.60 -23.40 3.31
C SER A 24 6.04 -22.73 4.62
N TYR A 25 6.83 -23.44 5.44
CA TYR A 25 7.43 -22.87 6.65
C TYR A 25 8.36 -21.69 6.31
N GLN A 26 9.24 -21.86 5.32
CA GLN A 26 10.16 -20.81 4.91
C GLN A 26 9.43 -19.57 4.38
N ASN A 27 8.38 -19.77 3.57
CA ASN A 27 7.53 -18.70 3.06
C ASN A 27 6.83 -17.95 4.21
N SER A 28 6.26 -18.69 5.17
CA SER A 28 5.59 -18.11 6.34
C SER A 28 6.56 -17.31 7.20
N TYR A 29 7.77 -17.82 7.42
CA TYR A 29 8.81 -17.13 8.19
C TYR A 29 9.22 -15.80 7.54
N TRP A 30 9.48 -15.81 6.22
CA TRP A 30 9.81 -14.58 5.50
C TRP A 30 8.65 -13.59 5.46
N THR A 31 7.42 -14.09 5.32
CA THR A 31 6.21 -13.27 5.37
C THR A 31 6.07 -12.57 6.73
N LEU A 32 6.28 -13.32 7.83
CA LEU A 32 6.25 -12.75 9.18
C LEU A 32 7.34 -11.69 9.37
N ALA A 33 8.56 -11.96 8.90
CA ALA A 33 9.65 -10.99 8.96
C ALA A 33 9.28 -9.70 8.21
N SER A 34 8.73 -9.80 6.99
CA SER A 34 8.25 -8.66 6.22
C SER A 34 7.21 -7.85 6.98
N PHE A 35 6.23 -8.50 7.62
CA PHE A 35 5.22 -7.79 8.40
C PHE A 35 5.78 -7.02 9.60
N ILE A 36 6.83 -7.54 10.26
CA ILE A 36 7.51 -6.84 11.35
C ILE A 36 8.18 -5.57 10.82
N PHE A 37 8.86 -5.65 9.68
CA PHE A 37 9.49 -4.50 9.06
C PHE A 37 8.47 -3.46 8.59
N GLU A 38 7.39 -3.90 7.95
CA GLU A 38 6.29 -3.02 7.53
C GLU A 38 5.61 -2.32 8.71
N GLY A 39 5.37 -3.06 9.80
CA GLY A 39 4.82 -2.50 11.04
C GLY A 39 5.69 -1.41 11.66
N ALA A 40 7.02 -1.49 11.50
CA ALA A 40 7.95 -0.45 11.94
C ALA A 40 8.08 0.70 10.92
N LEU A 41 7.96 0.39 9.62
CA LEU A 41 8.13 1.35 8.53
C LEU A 41 6.97 2.37 8.46
N PHE A 42 5.72 1.92 8.60
CA PHE A 42 4.56 2.80 8.40
C PHE A 42 4.48 3.98 9.38
N PRO A 43 4.70 3.82 10.70
CA PRO A 43 4.72 4.95 11.63
C PRO A 43 5.80 5.97 11.30
N VAL A 44 6.99 5.50 10.88
CA VAL A 44 8.10 6.37 10.49
C VAL A 44 7.73 7.18 9.25
N LEU A 45 7.20 6.52 8.22
CA LEU A 45 6.71 7.21 7.02
C LEU A 45 5.63 8.23 7.35
N PHE A 46 4.68 7.88 8.22
CA PHE A 46 3.63 8.80 8.66
C PHE A 46 4.22 10.08 9.27
N MET A 47 5.24 9.97 10.12
CA MET A 47 5.90 11.14 10.72
C MET A 47 6.63 12.00 9.69
N ASP A 48 7.28 11.35 8.71
CA ASP A 48 8.00 12.06 7.65
C ASP A 48 7.01 12.87 6.80
N TYR A 49 5.88 12.27 6.44
CA TYR A 49 4.80 12.98 5.74
C TYR A 49 4.14 14.06 6.59
N PHE A 50 3.91 13.80 7.88
CA PHE A 50 3.36 14.80 8.81
C PHE A 50 4.28 16.02 8.92
N SER A 51 5.58 15.80 9.05
CA SER A 51 6.59 16.86 9.14
C SER A 51 6.66 17.64 7.82
N ALA A 52 6.59 16.96 6.67
CA ALA A 52 6.56 17.60 5.36
C ALA A 52 5.29 18.43 5.12
N ALA A 53 4.12 17.95 5.58
CA ALA A 53 2.84 18.62 5.39
C ALA A 53 2.64 19.83 6.33
N THR A 54 3.12 19.73 7.57
CA THR A 54 2.92 20.77 8.59
C THR A 54 4.11 21.73 8.72
N GLY A 55 5.28 21.34 8.20
CA GLY A 55 6.55 22.02 8.45
C GLY A 55 7.10 21.80 9.87
N TRP A 56 6.39 21.07 10.73
CA TRP A 56 6.82 20.80 12.10
C TRP A 56 7.97 19.79 12.09
N GLN A 57 9.14 20.21 12.57
CA GLN A 57 10.28 19.33 12.78
C GLN A 57 10.15 18.62 14.13
N LEU A 58 9.67 17.38 14.10
CA LEU A 58 9.48 16.58 15.32
C LEU A 58 10.84 16.18 15.91
N SER A 59 11.03 16.46 17.20
CA SER A 59 12.16 15.93 17.99
C SER A 59 12.08 14.41 18.12
N SER A 60 13.19 13.75 18.50
CA SER A 60 13.24 12.29 18.67
C SER A 60 12.20 11.76 19.65
N VAL A 61 11.91 12.52 20.72
CA VAL A 61 10.91 12.15 21.72
C VAL A 61 9.50 12.28 21.14
N GLU A 62 9.20 13.39 20.46
CA GLU A 62 7.89 13.60 19.82
C GLU A 62 7.61 12.56 18.74
N ARG A 63 8.62 12.18 17.95
CA ARG A 63 8.52 11.06 17.00
C ARG A 63 8.20 9.76 17.72
N GLY A 64 8.90 9.44 18.80
CA GLY A 64 8.62 8.24 19.60
C GLY A 64 7.19 8.21 20.16
N CYS A 65 6.73 9.31 20.73
CA CYS A 65 5.37 9.44 21.27
C CYS A 65 4.30 9.32 20.17
N LEU A 66 4.46 10.05 19.06
CA LEU A 66 3.50 10.04 17.96
C LEU A 66 3.44 8.65 17.29
N GLY A 67 4.58 8.00 17.11
CA GLY A 67 4.65 6.65 16.53
C GLY A 67 3.96 5.63 17.41
N THR A 68 4.21 5.71 18.72
CA THR A 68 3.52 4.86 19.70
C THR A 68 2.02 5.12 19.69
N ALA A 69 1.57 6.39 19.60
CA ALA A 69 0.16 6.73 19.52
C ALA A 69 -0.52 6.15 18.27
N VAL A 70 0.14 6.24 17.10
CA VAL A 70 -0.35 5.64 15.85
C VAL A 70 -0.45 4.12 15.97
N LEU A 71 0.59 3.47 16.52
CA LEU A 71 0.58 2.02 16.75
C LEU A 71 -0.52 1.60 17.71
N LEU A 72 -0.74 2.33 18.80
CA LEU A 72 -1.82 2.07 19.75
C LEU A 72 -3.20 2.27 19.11
N LEU A 73 -3.37 3.30 18.28
CA LEU A 73 -4.61 3.51 17.54
C LEU A 73 -4.89 2.31 16.62
N CYS A 74 -3.89 1.90 15.83
CA CYS A 74 -4.01 0.72 14.97
C CYS A 74 -4.32 -0.53 15.79
N PHE A 75 -3.63 -0.75 16.91
CA PHE A 75 -3.89 -1.87 17.81
C PHE A 75 -5.33 -1.86 18.32
N CYS A 76 -5.83 -0.71 18.81
CA CYS A 76 -7.21 -0.56 19.24
C CYS A 76 -8.19 -0.92 18.12
N VAL A 77 -8.01 -0.37 16.90
CA VAL A 77 -8.88 -0.66 15.76
C VAL A 77 -8.88 -2.16 15.43
N ASN A 78 -7.73 -2.83 15.51
CA ASN A 78 -7.64 -4.28 15.30
C ASN A 78 -8.34 -5.09 16.39
N VAL A 79 -8.29 -4.66 17.65
CA VAL A 79 -8.96 -5.33 18.77
C VAL A 79 -10.48 -5.19 18.73
N TYR A 80 -11.00 -4.04 18.27
CA TYR A 80 -12.45 -3.80 18.16
C TYR A 80 -13.15 -4.71 17.13
N GLY A 81 -12.39 -5.31 16.21
CA GLY A 81 -12.84 -6.43 15.41
C GLY A 81 -12.77 -6.21 13.89
N PRO A 82 -12.83 -7.31 13.12
CA PRO A 82 -12.56 -7.32 11.69
C PRO A 82 -13.53 -6.47 10.86
N SER A 83 -14.78 -6.32 11.30
CA SER A 83 -15.77 -5.47 10.62
C SER A 83 -15.39 -3.99 10.65
N MET A 84 -14.77 -3.52 11.75
CA MET A 84 -14.34 -2.12 11.87
C MET A 84 -13.09 -1.84 11.02
N VAL A 85 -12.18 -2.82 10.94
CA VAL A 85 -11.01 -2.77 10.05
C VAL A 85 -11.47 -2.66 8.59
N ALA A 86 -12.40 -3.51 8.16
CA ALA A 86 -12.92 -3.48 6.80
C ALA A 86 -13.52 -2.11 6.40
N ASN A 87 -14.37 -1.54 7.26
CA ASN A 87 -14.94 -0.22 7.02
C ASN A 87 -13.89 0.89 7.00
N SER A 88 -12.93 0.84 7.93
CA SER A 88 -11.83 1.82 7.99
C SER A 88 -10.98 1.77 6.72
N SER A 89 -10.67 0.57 6.22
CA SER A 89 -9.93 0.38 4.97
C SER A 89 -10.63 1.03 3.79
N VAL A 90 -11.95 0.91 3.65
CA VAL A 90 -12.71 1.58 2.57
C VAL A 90 -12.56 3.10 2.66
N VAL A 91 -12.69 3.67 3.86
CA VAL A 91 -12.51 5.12 4.08
C VAL A 91 -11.09 5.55 3.71
N PHE A 92 -10.06 4.81 4.15
CA PHE A 92 -8.68 5.10 3.81
C PHE A 92 -8.40 4.96 2.31
N SER A 93 -9.00 3.98 1.63
CA SER A 93 -8.88 3.83 0.17
C SER A 93 -9.47 5.03 -0.57
N VAL A 94 -10.66 5.48 -0.19
CA VAL A 94 -11.29 6.67 -0.80
C VAL A 94 -10.46 7.92 -0.52
N ALA A 95 -10.04 8.11 0.73
CA ALA A 95 -9.20 9.26 1.12
C ALA A 95 -7.86 9.26 0.37
N GLY A 96 -7.20 8.10 0.26
CA GLY A 96 -5.91 7.94 -0.43
C GLY A 96 -6.00 8.12 -1.95
N LEU A 97 -7.11 7.73 -2.57
CA LEU A 97 -7.35 7.95 -4.00
C LEU A 97 -7.81 9.38 -4.33
N SER A 98 -8.41 10.09 -3.38
CA SER A 98 -8.94 11.44 -3.58
C SER A 98 -7.93 12.46 -4.16
N PRO A 99 -6.66 12.58 -3.69
CA PRO A 99 -5.71 13.52 -4.29
C PRO A 99 -5.38 13.18 -5.74
N PHE A 100 -5.27 11.90 -6.09
CA PHE A 100 -5.03 11.48 -7.48
C PHE A 100 -6.20 11.86 -8.38
N PHE A 101 -7.42 11.62 -7.92
CA PHE A 101 -8.62 12.03 -8.65
C PHE A 101 -8.67 13.54 -8.86
N LEU A 102 -8.36 14.33 -7.81
CA LEU A 102 -8.27 15.78 -7.91
C LEU A 102 -7.19 16.22 -8.91
N PHE A 103 -6.00 15.61 -8.88
CA PHE A 103 -4.95 15.92 -9.85
C PHE A 103 -5.33 15.55 -11.28
N CYS A 104 -6.06 14.45 -11.51
CA CYS A 104 -6.58 14.11 -12.82
C CYS A 104 -7.58 15.16 -13.32
N VAL A 105 -8.54 15.57 -12.49
CA VAL A 105 -9.55 16.58 -12.86
C VAL A 105 -8.89 17.94 -13.12
N LEU A 106 -8.02 18.41 -12.23
CA LEU A 106 -7.30 19.67 -12.40
C LEU A 106 -6.34 19.63 -13.59
N GLY A 107 -5.67 18.49 -13.82
CA GLY A 107 -4.78 18.27 -14.96
C GLY A 107 -5.52 18.33 -16.28
N VAL A 108 -6.66 17.63 -16.41
CA VAL A 108 -7.53 17.70 -17.59
C VAL A 108 -8.09 19.11 -17.79
N GLY A 109 -8.51 19.77 -16.70
CA GLY A 109 -9.00 21.15 -16.75
C GLY A 109 -7.95 22.13 -17.29
N ARG A 110 -6.69 22.02 -16.83
CA ARG A 110 -5.57 22.82 -17.33
C ARG A 110 -5.24 22.50 -18.80
N LEU A 111 -5.27 21.23 -19.17
CA LEU A 111 -5.02 20.81 -20.55
C LEU A 111 -6.05 21.41 -21.52
N TRP A 112 -7.31 21.47 -21.09
CA TRP A 112 -8.40 22.05 -21.86
C TRP A 112 -8.31 23.57 -21.94
N SER A 113 -7.98 24.25 -20.84
CA SER A 113 -7.85 25.72 -20.81
C SER A 113 -6.61 26.22 -21.57
N SER A 114 -5.53 25.45 -21.59
CA SER A 114 -4.28 25.81 -22.27
C SER A 114 -4.19 25.27 -23.71
N ALA A 115 -5.30 24.80 -24.28
CA ALA A 115 -5.35 24.27 -25.64
C ALA A 115 -4.94 25.30 -26.71
N GLU A 116 -5.13 26.59 -26.43
CA GLU A 116 -4.75 27.70 -27.33
C GLU A 116 -3.24 28.05 -27.26
N ASP A 117 -2.57 27.77 -26.14
CA ASP A 117 -1.14 28.06 -25.88
C ASP A 117 -0.21 26.84 -26.07
N GLY A 118 -0.69 25.77 -26.71
CA GLY A 118 0.08 24.55 -26.99
C GLY A 118 -0.26 23.33 -26.12
N GLY A 119 -1.20 23.44 -25.18
CA GLY A 119 -1.87 22.31 -24.50
C GLY A 119 -0.94 21.19 -24.01
N LEU A 120 -1.17 19.96 -24.49
CA LEU A 120 -0.34 18.78 -24.16
C LEU A 120 1.10 18.91 -24.65
N GLN A 121 1.36 19.66 -25.73
CA GLN A 121 2.70 19.79 -26.29
C GLN A 121 3.62 20.61 -25.39
N SER A 122 3.11 21.61 -24.64
CA SER A 122 3.94 22.36 -23.70
C SER A 122 4.40 21.50 -22.52
N VAL A 123 3.52 20.63 -22.00
CA VAL A 123 3.85 19.67 -20.94
C VAL A 123 4.81 18.59 -21.40
N LEU A 124 4.63 18.05 -22.62
CA LEU A 124 5.51 17.04 -23.19
C LEU A 124 6.87 17.61 -23.65
N ALA A 125 6.95 18.92 -23.88
CA ALA A 125 8.18 19.62 -24.22
C ALA A 125 9.05 19.92 -22.99
N GLU A 126 8.51 19.82 -21.76
CA GLU A 126 9.32 19.87 -20.54
C GLU A 126 10.27 18.67 -20.54
N GLN A 127 11.55 18.96 -20.78
CA GLN A 127 12.56 17.92 -20.68
C GLN A 127 12.68 17.49 -19.22
N PRO A 128 12.64 16.17 -18.94
CA PRO A 128 12.92 15.69 -17.60
C PRO A 128 14.30 16.19 -17.19
N PRO A 129 14.50 16.58 -15.92
CA PRO A 129 15.82 16.98 -15.44
C PRO A 129 16.84 15.89 -15.79
N GLU A 130 18.03 16.28 -16.23
CA GLU A 130 19.15 15.36 -16.51
C GLU A 130 19.66 14.73 -15.21
N GLN A 131 18.84 13.89 -14.60
CA GLN A 131 19.22 13.07 -13.46
C GLN A 131 19.52 11.66 -13.96
N ARG A 132 20.73 11.20 -13.66
CA ARG A 132 21.09 9.79 -13.87
C ARG A 132 20.15 8.92 -13.04
N VAL A 133 19.40 8.07 -13.72
CA VAL A 133 18.49 7.13 -13.07
C VAL A 133 19.29 6.19 -12.17
N ARG A 134 18.96 6.17 -10.89
CA ARG A 134 19.51 5.22 -9.92
C ARG A 134 18.69 3.93 -10.01
N TRP A 135 19.10 3.04 -10.91
CA TRP A 135 18.37 1.82 -11.23
C TRP A 135 18.06 0.92 -10.03
N GLY A 136 18.99 0.76 -9.09
CA GLY A 136 18.77 -0.07 -7.88
C GLY A 136 17.57 0.40 -7.06
N PRO A 137 17.62 1.62 -6.47
CA PRO A 137 16.50 2.18 -5.72
C PRO A 137 15.19 2.24 -6.53
N PHE A 138 15.29 2.60 -7.81
CA PHE A 138 14.12 2.66 -8.69
C PHE A 138 13.41 1.30 -8.78
N LEU A 139 14.15 0.22 -9.09
CA LEU A 139 13.58 -1.13 -9.20
C LEU A 139 13.09 -1.64 -7.84
N THR A 140 13.79 -1.33 -6.75
CA THR A 140 13.36 -1.73 -5.39
C THR A 140 12.03 -1.07 -5.01
N ILE A 141 11.88 0.23 -5.25
CA ILE A 141 10.63 0.95 -4.95
C ILE A 141 9.50 0.43 -5.84
N LEU A 142 9.77 0.18 -7.13
CA LEU A 142 8.78 -0.33 -8.07
C LEU A 142 8.31 -1.74 -7.68
N LEU A 143 9.23 -2.61 -7.27
CA LEU A 143 8.92 -3.94 -6.77
C LEU A 143 8.08 -3.88 -5.48
N TRP A 144 8.46 -3.02 -4.53
CA TRP A 144 7.73 -2.84 -3.28
C TRP A 144 6.30 -2.33 -3.52
N ASN A 145 6.12 -1.38 -4.44
CA ASN A 145 4.78 -0.90 -4.82
C ASN A 145 3.90 -1.98 -5.49
N SER A 146 4.51 -3.03 -6.04
CA SER A 146 3.80 -4.13 -6.68
C SER A 146 3.62 -5.35 -5.76
N ALA A 147 4.12 -5.29 -4.52
CA ALA A 147 4.01 -6.37 -3.54
C ALA A 147 2.65 -6.34 -2.83
N GLY A 148 2.21 -7.50 -2.30
CA GLY A 148 1.03 -7.61 -1.43
C GLY A 148 -0.24 -8.16 -2.08
N TYR A 149 -0.28 -8.35 -3.41
CA TYR A 149 -1.43 -8.97 -4.08
C TYR A 149 -1.68 -10.43 -3.66
N ASP A 150 -0.64 -11.12 -3.22
CA ASP A 150 -0.69 -12.49 -2.70
C ASP A 150 -1.43 -12.59 -1.37
N MET A 151 -1.44 -11.51 -0.57
CA MET A 151 -2.13 -11.42 0.72
C MET A 151 -3.65 -11.46 0.59
N LEU A 152 -4.22 -11.11 -0.58
CA LEU A 152 -5.66 -11.16 -0.82
C LEU A 152 -6.24 -12.56 -0.60
N GLY A 153 -5.46 -13.62 -0.85
CA GLY A 153 -5.86 -15.00 -0.62
C GLY A 153 -5.89 -15.42 0.85
N ALA A 154 -5.29 -14.64 1.76
CA ALA A 154 -5.25 -14.99 3.19
C ALA A 154 -6.65 -14.93 3.82
N CYS A 155 -7.49 -14.00 3.37
CA CYS A 155 -8.87 -13.82 3.84
C CYS A 155 -9.91 -14.50 2.95
N ALA A 156 -9.50 -15.46 2.10
CA ALA A 156 -10.38 -16.01 1.09
C ALA A 156 -11.60 -16.77 1.65
N GLY A 157 -11.48 -17.35 2.85
CA GLY A 157 -12.56 -18.02 3.55
C GLY A 157 -13.61 -17.08 4.16
N ASP A 158 -13.26 -15.80 4.36
CA ASP A 158 -14.19 -14.79 4.90
C ASP A 158 -15.00 -14.08 3.78
N VAL A 159 -14.62 -14.30 2.52
CA VAL A 159 -15.33 -13.75 1.35
C VAL A 159 -16.48 -14.67 0.97
N LYS A 160 -17.69 -14.10 0.81
CA LYS A 160 -18.82 -14.86 0.26
C LYS A 160 -18.52 -15.27 -1.17
N ARG A 161 -18.52 -16.57 -1.49
CA ARG A 161 -18.24 -17.13 -2.83
C ARG A 161 -16.90 -16.63 -3.42
N PRO A 162 -15.76 -16.99 -2.80
CA PRO A 162 -14.45 -16.49 -3.18
C PRO A 162 -14.09 -16.84 -4.64
N GLU A 163 -14.49 -18.02 -5.09
CA GLU A 163 -14.33 -18.52 -6.47
C GLU A 163 -14.91 -17.60 -7.57
N ARG A 164 -15.95 -16.80 -7.24
CA ARG A 164 -16.57 -15.84 -8.16
C ARG A 164 -16.13 -14.40 -7.92
N ASN A 165 -15.77 -14.05 -6.69
CA ASN A 165 -15.54 -12.66 -6.29
C ASN A 165 -14.06 -12.23 -6.27
N PHE A 166 -13.11 -13.17 -6.27
CA PHE A 166 -11.68 -12.86 -6.46
C PHE A 166 -11.19 -12.68 -7.91
N PRO A 167 -11.77 -13.31 -8.96
CA PRO A 167 -11.32 -13.11 -10.33
C PRO A 167 -11.91 -11.86 -11.01
N LEU A 168 -12.65 -11.02 -10.27
CA LEU A 168 -13.23 -9.75 -10.74
C LEU A 168 -12.37 -8.57 -10.32
#